data_AF-A0A9P1C162-F1
#
_entry.id   AF-A0A9P1C162-F1
#
_cell.length_a   1.000
_cell.length_b   1.000
_cell.length_c   1.000
_cell.angle_alpha   90.00
_cell.angle_beta   90.00
_cell.angle_gamma   90.00
#
_symmetry.space_group_name_H-M   'P 1'
#
loop_
_entity.id
_entity.type
_entity.pdbx_description
1 polymer ?
#
loop_
_entity_poly.entity_id
_entity_poly.type
_entity_poly.pdbx_seq_one_letter_code
_entity_poly.pdbx_strand_id
1 'polypeptide(L)'
;MYDFWEALIGRISTTAGGLVKSQWAGVKNFQNQLFTLVSLLVFAYSLHLVKRHFLNFSWRKMLLITGIILNLLDATLALCTTYDVVRNQYFYLGETILDEIPAAANFVVGTFIIVEMADKGNEGLTYGLFTTVSNLGTPFSRAIGNQIFGLFQPNLSDSENYKLDTLEFRHTVARSFLLSYAFSFASFLLLVLLPYQKQEAQRRKREWSRHPIFGYITCGLVLFAFIYAMTVNFMTMIPETACLELVGGSGC
;
A
#
# COMPACT_ATOMS: atom_id res chain seq x y z
N MET A 1 10.94 9.01 7.49
CA MET A 1 9.78 8.83 8.41
C MET A 1 8.47 8.85 7.65
N TYR A 2 8.20 9.83 6.78
CA TYR A 2 6.98 9.85 5.95
C TYR A 2 6.73 8.54 5.22
N ASP A 3 7.71 8.05 4.44
CA ASP A 3 7.52 6.84 3.60
C ASP A 3 7.38 5.56 4.40
N PHE A 4 7.95 5.54 5.62
CA PHE A 4 7.72 4.44 6.54
C PHE A 4 6.26 4.41 6.98
N TRP A 5 5.75 5.54 7.50
CA TRP A 5 4.38 5.61 8.03
C TRP A 5 3.31 5.54 6.94
N GLU A 6 3.58 6.13 5.78
CA GLU A 6 2.72 6.01 4.60
C GLU A 6 2.65 4.54 4.14
N ALA A 7 3.79 3.87 3.99
CA ALA A 7 3.80 2.45 3.63
C ALA A 7 3.21 1.55 4.73
N LEU A 8 3.30 1.97 6.01
CA LEU A 8 2.74 1.23 7.15
C LEU A 8 1.22 1.29 7.21
N ILE A 9 0.65 2.49 7.04
CA ILE A 9 -0.78 2.75 7.24
C ILE A 9 -1.53 2.62 5.90
N GLY A 10 -0.98 3.17 4.83
CA GLY A 10 -1.60 3.20 3.51
C GLY A 10 -1.66 1.83 2.82
N ARG A 11 -0.81 0.88 3.22
CA ARG A 11 -0.80 -0.49 2.66
C ARG A 11 -1.59 -1.50 3.49
N ILE A 12 -2.38 -1.06 4.49
CA ILE A 12 -3.20 -1.96 5.30
C ILE A 12 -4.42 -2.36 4.47
N SER A 13 -4.29 -3.48 3.76
CA SER A 13 -5.29 -3.99 2.84
C SER A 13 -6.00 -5.22 3.39
N THR A 14 -7.25 -5.42 2.98
CA THR A 14 -8.06 -6.57 3.38
C THR A 14 -7.47 -7.88 2.86
N THR A 15 -7.60 -8.95 3.64
CA THR A 15 -7.20 -10.31 3.25
C THR A 15 -8.12 -10.91 2.19
N ALA A 16 -9.33 -10.36 2.02
CA ALA A 16 -10.34 -10.83 1.07
C ALA A 16 -9.99 -10.57 -0.39
N GLY A 17 -9.14 -9.58 -0.71
CA GLY A 17 -8.90 -9.14 -2.09
C GLY A 17 -8.44 -10.26 -3.02
N GLY A 18 -7.56 -11.15 -2.54
CA GLY A 18 -7.10 -12.30 -3.34
C GLY A 18 -8.18 -13.34 -3.64
N LEU A 19 -9.06 -13.61 -2.66
CA LEU A 19 -10.17 -14.56 -2.81
C LEU A 19 -11.31 -13.97 -3.63
N VAL A 20 -11.63 -12.68 -3.47
CA VAL A 20 -12.57 -11.96 -4.35
C VAL A 20 -12.10 -11.99 -5.80
N LYS A 21 -10.82 -11.72 -6.05
CA LYS A 21 -10.22 -11.74 -7.39
C LYS A 21 -10.32 -13.12 -8.06
N SER A 22 -10.06 -14.19 -7.31
CA SER A 22 -10.00 -15.55 -7.86
C SER A 22 -11.36 -16.25 -7.89
N GLN A 23 -12.16 -16.15 -6.83
CA GLN A 23 -13.45 -16.86 -6.67
C GLN A 23 -14.63 -16.08 -7.24
N TRP A 24 -14.74 -14.77 -7.00
CA TRP A 24 -15.88 -13.97 -7.48
C TRP A 24 -15.64 -13.37 -8.86
N ALA A 25 -14.49 -12.70 -9.07
CA ALA A 25 -14.14 -12.16 -10.38
C ALA A 25 -13.65 -13.24 -11.34
N GLY A 26 -13.32 -14.44 -10.84
CA GLY A 26 -12.95 -15.61 -11.65
C GLY A 26 -11.62 -15.46 -12.38
N VAL A 27 -10.75 -14.54 -11.96
CA VAL A 27 -9.53 -14.18 -12.72
C VAL A 27 -8.57 -15.37 -12.81
N LYS A 28 -8.22 -15.76 -14.03
CA LYS A 28 -7.24 -16.82 -14.29
C LYS A 28 -5.82 -16.28 -14.17
N ASN A 29 -4.89 -17.13 -13.72
CA ASN A 29 -3.47 -16.78 -13.58
C ASN A 29 -2.87 -16.20 -14.88
N PHE A 30 -3.21 -16.76 -16.04
CA PHE A 30 -2.72 -16.26 -17.33
C PHE A 30 -3.14 -14.80 -17.60
N GLN A 31 -4.42 -14.48 -17.39
CA GLN A 31 -4.93 -13.11 -17.58
C GLN A 31 -4.29 -12.15 -16.58
N ASN A 32 -4.14 -12.58 -15.33
CA ASN A 32 -3.46 -11.78 -14.31
C ASN A 32 -2.04 -11.42 -14.75
N GLN A 33 -1.25 -12.39 -15.22
CA GLN A 33 0.12 -12.13 -15.68
C GLN A 33 0.17 -11.20 -16.90
N LEU A 34 -0.76 -11.36 -17.85
CA LEU A 34 -0.84 -10.48 -19.02
C LEU A 34 -1.16 -9.04 -18.62
N PHE A 35 -2.08 -8.85 -17.67
CA PHE A 35 -2.41 -7.52 -17.14
C PHE A 35 -1.26 -6.90 -16.36
N THR A 36 -0.47 -7.68 -15.61
CA THR A 36 0.77 -7.19 -14.97
C THR A 36 1.78 -6.68 -16.01
N LEU A 37 1.93 -7.34 -17.17
CA LEU A 37 2.81 -6.84 -18.22
C LEU A 37 2.32 -5.51 -18.79
N VAL A 38 1.01 -5.37 -19.00
CA VAL A 38 0.39 -4.11 -19.44
C VAL A 38 0.55 -3.02 -18.38
N SER A 39 0.39 -3.37 -17.10
CA SER A 39 0.53 -2.45 -15.97
C SER A 39 1.95 -1.85 -15.93
N LEU A 40 2.99 -2.64 -16.17
CA LEU A 40 4.37 -2.15 -16.29
C LEU A 40 4.57 -1.14 -17.42
N LEU A 41 3.92 -1.33 -18.57
CA LEU A 41 3.95 -0.37 -19.68
C LEU A 41 3.24 0.93 -19.31
N VAL A 42 2.09 0.82 -18.64
CA VAL A 42 1.33 1.98 -18.14
C VAL A 42 2.10 2.72 -17.06
N PHE A 43 2.81 2.03 -16.18
CA PHE A 43 3.71 2.62 -15.20
C PHE A 43 4.81 3.43 -15.90
N ALA A 44 5.49 2.85 -16.89
CA ALA A 44 6.53 3.55 -17.66
C ALA A 44 5.99 4.78 -18.40
N TYR A 45 4.79 4.67 -18.99
CA TYR A 45 4.12 5.80 -19.63
C TYR A 45 3.73 6.90 -18.62
N SER A 46 3.20 6.50 -17.46
CA SER A 46 2.81 7.41 -16.38
C SER A 46 4.02 8.17 -15.84
N LEU A 47 5.16 7.49 -15.66
CA LEU A 47 6.42 8.12 -15.31
C LEU A 47 6.84 9.19 -16.33
N HIS A 48 6.72 8.90 -17.62
CA HIS A 48 7.01 9.86 -18.69
C HIS A 48 6.07 11.08 -18.60
N LEU A 49 4.78 10.85 -18.36
CA LEU A 49 3.77 11.90 -18.28
C LEU A 49 3.97 12.81 -17.07
N VAL A 50 4.24 12.23 -15.89
CA VAL A 50 4.58 12.96 -14.65
C VAL A 50 5.84 13.80 -14.86
N LYS A 51 6.89 13.20 -15.44
CA LYS A 51 8.14 13.92 -15.75
C LYS A 51 7.91 15.09 -16.72
N ARG A 52 7.00 14.98 -17.68
CA ARG A 52 6.81 16.03 -18.70
C ARG A 52 5.89 17.15 -18.23
N HIS A 53 4.81 16.84 -17.52
CA HIS A 53 3.73 17.80 -17.24
C HIS A 53 3.64 18.22 -15.77
N PHE A 54 4.11 17.39 -14.82
CA PHE A 54 3.87 17.60 -13.39
C PHE A 54 5.10 18.06 -12.59
N LEU A 55 6.22 18.39 -13.25
CA LEU A 55 7.45 18.87 -12.60
C LEU A 55 7.24 20.10 -11.69
N ASN A 56 6.38 21.02 -12.11
CA ASN A 56 6.13 22.28 -11.39
C ASN A 56 4.90 22.20 -10.46
N PHE A 57 4.20 21.08 -10.45
CA PHE A 57 3.02 20.91 -9.60
C PHE A 57 3.45 20.57 -8.17
N SER A 58 2.61 20.93 -7.20
CA SER A 58 2.90 20.68 -5.79
C SER A 58 2.82 19.18 -5.50
N TRP A 59 3.89 18.62 -4.94
CA TRP A 59 4.01 17.18 -4.71
C TRP A 59 2.86 16.64 -3.85
N ARG A 60 2.52 17.35 -2.76
CA ARG A 60 1.38 16.99 -1.89
C ARG A 60 0.05 16.94 -2.65
N LYS A 61 -0.22 17.93 -3.50
CA LYS A 61 -1.49 18.01 -4.24
C LYS A 61 -1.57 16.91 -5.29
N MET A 62 -0.45 16.62 -5.95
CA MET A 62 -0.40 15.53 -6.91
C MET A 62 -0.77 14.20 -6.24
N LEU A 63 -0.08 13.83 -5.16
CA LEU A 63 -0.33 12.57 -4.45
C LEU A 63 -1.74 12.49 -3.86
N LEU A 64 -2.22 13.60 -3.29
CA LEU A 64 -3.57 13.67 -2.72
C LEU A 64 -4.65 13.50 -3.79
N ILE A 65 -4.55 14.22 -4.91
CA ILE A 65 -5.56 14.14 -5.99
C ILE A 65 -5.54 12.76 -6.63
N THR A 66 -4.36 12.23 -7.00
CA THR A 66 -4.25 10.91 -7.62
C THR A 66 -4.71 9.81 -6.65
N GLY A 67 -4.34 9.93 -5.37
CA GLY A 67 -4.73 8.99 -4.34
C GLY A 67 -6.23 8.97 -4.06
N ILE A 68 -6.88 10.13 -3.97
CA ILE A 68 -8.34 10.21 -3.74
C ILE A 68 -9.09 9.64 -4.92
N ILE A 69 -8.75 10.05 -6.15
CA ILE A 69 -9.44 9.57 -7.36
C ILE A 69 -9.39 8.05 -7.44
N LEU A 70 -8.25 7.46 -7.12
CA LEU A 70 -8.06 6.02 -7.28
C LEU A 70 -8.64 5.21 -6.14
N ASN A 71 -8.53 5.66 -4.89
CA ASN A 71 -9.27 5.01 -3.80
C ASN A 71 -10.78 5.04 -4.04
N LEU A 72 -11.32 6.11 -4.65
CA LEU A 72 -12.74 6.17 -5.00
C LEU A 72 -13.09 5.22 -6.16
N LEU A 73 -12.26 5.15 -7.18
CA LEU A 73 -12.46 4.24 -8.31
C LEU A 73 -12.37 2.79 -7.84
N ASP A 74 -11.32 2.43 -7.12
CA ASP A 74 -11.12 1.11 -6.53
C ASP A 74 -12.29 0.74 -5.61
N ALA A 75 -12.68 1.61 -4.67
CA ALA A 75 -13.84 1.36 -3.80
C ALA A 75 -15.12 1.09 -4.59
N THR A 76 -15.32 1.80 -5.72
CA THR A 76 -16.47 1.57 -6.59
C THR A 76 -16.40 0.19 -7.25
N LEU A 77 -15.24 -0.18 -7.82
CA LEU A 77 -15.03 -1.47 -8.48
C LEU A 77 -15.15 -2.65 -7.51
N ALA A 78 -14.53 -2.55 -6.33
CA ALA A 78 -14.56 -3.55 -5.28
C ALA A 78 -15.98 -3.78 -4.74
N LEU A 79 -16.75 -2.71 -4.48
CA LEU A 79 -18.13 -2.82 -4.01
C LEU A 79 -19.07 -3.35 -5.10
N CYS A 80 -18.91 -2.92 -6.36
CA CYS A 80 -19.67 -3.47 -7.49
C CYS A 80 -19.44 -4.97 -7.69
N THR A 81 -18.20 -5.44 -7.50
CA THR A 81 -17.85 -6.86 -7.57
C THR A 81 -18.43 -7.65 -6.38
N THR A 82 -18.38 -7.05 -5.19
CA THR A 82 -18.88 -7.65 -3.94
C THR A 82 -20.40 -7.85 -3.95
N TYR A 83 -21.16 -6.86 -4.43
CA TYR A 83 -22.62 -6.93 -4.51
C TYR A 83 -23.16 -7.61 -5.79
N ASP A 84 -22.29 -8.24 -6.58
CA ASP A 84 -22.68 -8.98 -7.79
C ASP A 84 -23.36 -8.12 -8.88
N VAL A 85 -22.97 -6.84 -8.97
CA VAL A 85 -23.43 -5.94 -10.04
C VAL A 85 -22.64 -6.21 -11.32
N VAL A 86 -21.31 -6.33 -11.19
CA VAL A 86 -20.39 -6.66 -12.29
C VAL A 86 -19.29 -7.59 -11.80
N ARG A 87 -19.40 -8.90 -12.12
CA ARG A 87 -18.35 -9.90 -11.86
C ARG A 87 -17.64 -10.29 -13.16
N ASN A 88 -16.78 -9.40 -13.64
CA ASN A 88 -16.00 -9.62 -14.86
C ASN A 88 -14.50 -9.52 -14.58
N GLN A 89 -13.74 -10.51 -15.04
CA GLN A 89 -12.28 -10.60 -14.93
C GLN A 89 -11.57 -9.33 -15.39
N TYR A 90 -11.98 -8.78 -16.54
CA TYR A 90 -11.35 -7.61 -17.15
C TYR A 90 -11.71 -6.32 -16.42
N PHE A 91 -12.89 -6.27 -15.80
CA PHE A 91 -13.34 -5.13 -15.02
C PHE A 91 -12.54 -5.03 -13.71
N TYR A 92 -12.34 -6.15 -13.03
CA TYR A 92 -11.51 -6.22 -11.82
C TYR A 92 -10.02 -5.98 -12.14
N LEU A 93 -9.50 -6.54 -13.25
CA LEU A 93 -8.11 -6.33 -13.65
C LEU A 93 -7.82 -4.91 -14.17
N GLY A 94 -8.84 -4.17 -14.61
CA GLY A 94 -8.70 -2.76 -15.01
C GLY A 94 -8.23 -1.87 -13.86
N GLU A 95 -8.66 -2.18 -12.64
CA GLU A 95 -8.21 -1.54 -11.39
C GLU A 95 -6.67 -1.59 -11.26
N THR A 96 -6.09 -2.78 -11.46
CA THR A 96 -4.62 -2.99 -11.36
C THR A 96 -3.83 -2.10 -12.32
N ILE A 97 -4.40 -1.77 -13.49
CA ILE A 97 -3.76 -0.85 -14.44
C ILE A 97 -3.84 0.60 -13.97
N LEU A 98 -4.98 1.00 -13.40
CA LEU A 98 -5.20 2.37 -12.93
C LEU A 98 -4.31 2.71 -11.73
N ASP A 99 -4.03 1.73 -10.87
CA ASP A 99 -3.14 1.87 -9.71
C ASP A 99 -1.66 2.10 -10.05
N GLU A 100 -1.24 1.85 -11.28
CA GLU A 100 0.14 2.13 -11.72
C GLU A 100 0.41 3.63 -11.90
N ILE A 101 -0.63 4.42 -12.22
CA ILE A 101 -0.53 5.87 -12.39
C ILE A 101 -0.07 6.58 -11.09
N PRO A 102 -0.70 6.36 -9.92
CA PRO A 102 -0.31 6.97 -8.65
C PRO A 102 0.95 6.33 -8.11
N ALA A 103 1.20 5.03 -8.39
CA ALA A 103 2.45 4.38 -8.03
C ALA A 103 3.62 5.09 -8.73
N ALA A 104 3.47 5.42 -10.02
CA ALA A 104 4.46 6.19 -10.76
C ALA A 104 4.63 7.61 -10.19
N ALA A 105 3.53 8.29 -9.84
CA ALA A 105 3.59 9.61 -9.22
C ALA A 105 4.31 9.60 -7.86
N ASN A 106 3.97 8.64 -6.98
CA ASN A 106 4.65 8.40 -5.70
C ASN A 106 6.13 8.10 -5.89
N PHE A 107 6.47 7.25 -6.86
CA PHE A 107 7.86 6.90 -7.16
C PHE A 107 8.69 8.13 -7.60
N VAL A 108 8.15 8.98 -8.47
CA VAL A 108 8.83 10.21 -8.91
C VAL A 108 9.02 11.19 -7.75
N VAL A 109 7.97 11.44 -6.96
CA VAL A 109 8.05 12.35 -5.82
C VAL A 109 9.05 11.85 -4.77
N GLY A 110 9.00 10.56 -4.44
CA GLY A 110 9.94 9.93 -3.51
C GLY A 110 11.38 10.07 -4.00
N THR A 111 11.63 9.82 -5.29
CA THR A 111 12.96 9.98 -5.89
C THR A 111 13.46 11.43 -5.84
N PHE A 112 12.59 12.41 -6.15
CA PHE A 112 12.97 13.82 -6.06
C PHE A 112 13.28 14.27 -4.65
N ILE A 113 12.54 13.79 -3.65
CA ILE A 113 12.83 14.08 -2.25
C ILE A 113 14.20 13.54 -1.86
N ILE A 114 14.52 12.32 -2.26
CA ILE A 114 15.83 11.70 -1.96
C ILE A 114 16.97 12.53 -2.54
N VAL A 115 16.90 12.89 -3.82
CA VAL A 115 17.95 13.69 -4.49
C VAL A 115 18.11 15.06 -3.82
N GLU A 116 17.00 15.68 -3.40
CA GLU A 116 17.05 17.00 -2.78
C GLU A 116 17.56 16.98 -1.33
N MET A 117 17.26 15.88 -0.61
CA MET A 117 17.67 15.69 0.78
C MET A 117 19.08 15.12 0.93
N ALA A 118 19.55 14.33 -0.04
CA ALA A 118 20.88 13.73 0.01
C ALA A 118 22.00 14.78 -0.01
N ASP A 119 23.08 14.47 0.71
CA ASP A 119 24.31 15.26 0.61
C ASP A 119 25.10 14.85 -0.64
N LYS A 120 25.85 15.80 -1.22
CA LYS A 120 26.60 15.58 -2.46
C LYS A 120 27.50 14.35 -2.32
N GLY A 121 27.37 13.41 -3.27
CA GLY A 121 28.15 12.16 -3.29
C GLY A 121 27.57 11.02 -2.43
N ASN A 122 26.50 11.26 -1.68
CA ASN A 122 25.86 10.24 -0.83
C ASN A 122 24.41 9.90 -1.24
N GLU A 123 24.04 10.24 -2.47
CA GLU A 123 22.70 10.04 -3.02
C GLU A 123 22.31 8.56 -3.07
N GLY A 124 23.24 7.69 -3.44
CA GLY A 124 23.02 6.25 -3.50
C GLY A 124 22.73 5.61 -2.14
N LEU A 125 23.46 5.99 -1.08
CA LEU A 125 23.20 5.48 0.27
C LEU A 125 21.86 5.98 0.81
N THR A 126 21.53 7.25 0.57
CA THR A 126 20.24 7.82 1.00
C THR A 126 19.08 7.14 0.26
N TYR A 127 19.25 6.88 -1.04
CA TYR A 127 18.28 6.14 -1.84
C TYR A 127 18.10 4.71 -1.34
N GLY A 128 19.19 3.96 -1.16
CA GLY A 128 19.14 2.57 -0.67
C GLY A 128 18.47 2.46 0.70
N LEU A 129 18.80 3.36 1.63
CA LEU A 129 18.17 3.41 2.96
C LEU A 129 16.67 3.68 2.83
N PHE A 130 16.29 4.68 2.04
CA PHE A 130 14.89 5.05 1.83
C PHE A 130 14.07 3.92 1.20
N THR A 131 14.60 3.27 0.17
CA THR A 131 13.96 2.12 -0.48
C THR A 131 13.82 0.95 0.49
N THR A 132 14.83 0.69 1.30
CA THR A 132 14.78 -0.39 2.32
C THR A 132 13.67 -0.10 3.33
N VAL A 133 13.61 1.12 3.87
CA VAL A 133 12.58 1.53 4.84
C VAL A 133 11.17 1.41 4.24
N SER A 134 10.99 1.83 2.99
CA SER A 134 9.70 1.75 2.30
C SER A 134 9.27 0.29 2.06
N ASN A 135 10.22 -0.56 1.67
CA ASN A 135 9.98 -1.99 1.48
C ASN A 135 9.64 -2.71 2.79
N LEU A 136 10.16 -2.24 3.93
CA LEU A 136 9.84 -2.79 5.26
C LEU A 136 8.46 -2.43 5.77
N GLY A 137 7.90 -1.29 5.35
CA GLY A 137 6.51 -0.93 5.70
C GLY A 137 5.50 -1.96 5.19
N THR A 138 5.76 -2.58 4.03
CA THR A 138 4.84 -3.54 3.39
C THR A 138 4.58 -4.81 4.22
N PRO A 139 5.60 -5.62 4.60
CA PRO A 139 5.36 -6.83 5.39
C PRO A 139 4.79 -6.50 6.78
N PHE A 140 5.17 -5.37 7.37
CA PHE A 140 4.63 -4.93 8.65
C PHE A 140 3.15 -4.54 8.54
N SER A 141 2.79 -3.79 7.50
CA SER A 141 1.41 -3.43 7.18
C SER A 141 0.54 -4.68 6.94
N ARG A 142 1.09 -5.68 6.23
CA ARG A 142 0.41 -6.96 6.02
C ARG A 142 0.20 -7.73 7.32
N ALA A 143 1.19 -7.76 8.22
CA ALA A 143 1.06 -8.40 9.53
C ALA A 143 -0.07 -7.78 10.36
N ILE A 144 -0.10 -6.45 10.44
CA ILE A 144 -1.19 -5.71 11.12
C ILE A 144 -2.53 -5.94 10.43
N GLY A 145 -2.55 -5.89 9.08
CA GLY A 145 -3.75 -6.16 8.29
C GLY A 145 -4.34 -7.53 8.61
N ASN A 146 -3.51 -8.58 8.62
CA ASN A 146 -3.95 -9.93 8.97
C ASN A 146 -4.53 -10.00 10.39
N GLN A 147 -3.92 -9.33 11.37
CA GLN A 147 -4.45 -9.29 12.74
C GLN A 147 -5.81 -8.57 12.82
N ILE A 148 -5.94 -7.42 12.14
CA ILE A 148 -7.19 -6.64 12.15
C ILE A 148 -8.31 -7.39 11.43
N PHE A 149 -8.02 -7.90 10.22
CA PHE A 149 -9.01 -8.57 9.38
C PHE A 149 -9.30 -10.01 9.83
N GLY A 150 -8.40 -10.65 10.59
CA GLY A 150 -8.63 -11.95 11.22
C GLY A 150 -9.75 -11.93 12.27
N LEU A 151 -10.09 -10.76 12.81
CA LEU A 151 -11.18 -10.59 13.79
C LEU A 151 -12.59 -10.61 13.15
N PHE A 152 -12.69 -10.52 11.82
CA PHE A 152 -13.97 -10.45 11.14
C PHE A 152 -14.63 -11.84 11.04
N GLN A 153 -15.90 -11.91 11.42
CA GLN A 153 -16.76 -13.09 11.27
C GLN A 153 -17.90 -12.79 10.28
N PRO A 154 -18.21 -13.68 9.32
CA PRO A 154 -17.52 -14.93 8.98
C PRO A 154 -16.09 -14.70 8.46
N ASN A 155 -15.19 -15.67 8.69
CA ASN A 155 -13.77 -15.58 8.36
C ASN A 155 -13.54 -15.21 6.87
N LEU A 156 -12.80 -14.13 6.65
CA LEU A 156 -12.44 -13.62 5.32
C LEU A 156 -11.43 -14.53 4.58
N SER A 157 -10.72 -15.39 5.31
CA SER A 157 -9.70 -16.30 4.74
C SER A 157 -10.27 -17.66 4.31
N ASP A 158 -11.52 -17.98 4.67
CA ASP A 158 -12.14 -19.25 4.34
C ASP A 158 -12.78 -19.21 2.94
N SER A 159 -12.28 -20.05 2.04
CA SER A 159 -12.75 -20.13 0.66
C SER A 159 -14.18 -20.64 0.50
N GLU A 160 -14.70 -21.41 1.46
CA GLU A 160 -16.07 -21.95 1.39
C GLU A 160 -17.12 -20.84 1.52
N ASN A 161 -16.84 -19.82 2.34
CA ASN A 161 -17.71 -18.65 2.48
C ASN A 161 -17.91 -17.90 1.14
N TYR A 162 -16.87 -17.85 0.29
CA TYR A 162 -16.95 -17.23 -1.03
C TYR A 162 -17.79 -18.04 -2.02
N LYS A 163 -17.82 -19.37 -1.88
CA LYS A 163 -18.65 -20.26 -2.72
C LYS A 163 -20.11 -20.24 -2.30
N LEU A 164 -20.36 -20.16 -0.99
CA LEU A 164 -21.72 -20.06 -0.43
C LEU A 164 -22.36 -18.69 -0.75
N ASP A 165 -21.54 -17.64 -0.90
CA ASP A 165 -21.92 -16.31 -1.39
C ASP A 165 -23.17 -15.73 -0.70
N THR A 166 -23.23 -15.86 0.63
CA THR A 166 -24.35 -15.36 1.43
C THR A 166 -24.34 -13.83 1.53
N LEU A 167 -25.53 -13.23 1.67
CA LEU A 167 -25.67 -11.77 1.78
C LEU A 167 -24.91 -11.21 3.01
N GLU A 168 -24.94 -11.94 4.13
CA GLU A 168 -24.20 -11.56 5.34
C GLU A 168 -22.69 -11.51 5.09
N PHE A 169 -22.16 -12.51 4.37
CA PHE A 169 -20.73 -12.55 4.05
C PHE A 169 -20.32 -11.41 3.10
N ARG A 170 -21.16 -11.09 2.10
CA ARG A 170 -20.93 -9.92 1.21
C ARG A 170 -20.83 -8.62 2.02
N HIS A 171 -21.65 -8.44 3.06
CA HIS A 171 -21.55 -7.27 3.95
C HIS A 171 -20.26 -7.28 4.78
N THR A 172 -19.81 -8.44 5.27
CA THR A 172 -18.54 -8.56 6.00
C THR A 172 -17.35 -8.20 5.10
N VAL A 173 -17.33 -8.69 3.86
CA VAL A 173 -16.32 -8.33 2.85
C VAL A 173 -16.38 -6.84 2.51
N ALA A 174 -17.58 -6.27 2.30
CA ALA A 174 -17.71 -4.84 2.04
C ALA A 174 -17.18 -3.98 3.20
N ARG A 175 -17.43 -4.37 4.46
CA ARG A 175 -16.90 -3.68 5.65
C ARG A 175 -15.38 -3.77 5.73
N SER A 176 -14.78 -4.90 5.35
CA SER A 176 -13.33 -5.04 5.37
C SER A 176 -12.66 -4.13 4.33
N PHE A 177 -13.21 -4.04 3.12
CA PHE A 177 -12.76 -3.07 2.11
C PHE A 177 -12.91 -1.63 2.59
N LEU A 178 -14.06 -1.26 3.15
CA LEU A 178 -14.27 0.10 3.69
C LEU A 178 -13.26 0.46 4.78
N LEU A 179 -12.91 -0.50 5.65
CA LEU A 179 -11.89 -0.27 6.69
C LEU A 179 -10.49 -0.11 6.07
N SER A 180 -10.13 -0.89 5.05
CA SER A 180 -8.88 -0.68 4.30
C SER A 180 -8.81 0.71 3.65
N TYR A 181 -9.90 1.16 3.03
CA TYR A 181 -9.96 2.51 2.48
C TYR A 181 -9.84 3.58 3.57
N ALA A 182 -10.44 3.37 4.74
CA ALA A 182 -10.28 4.28 5.87
C ALA A 182 -8.81 4.42 6.31
N PHE A 183 -8.05 3.33 6.35
CA PHE A 183 -6.60 3.38 6.59
C PHE A 183 -5.85 4.10 5.47
N SER A 184 -6.19 3.81 4.21
CA SER A 184 -5.63 4.52 3.05
C SER A 184 -5.88 6.03 3.11
N PHE A 185 -7.10 6.47 3.39
CA PHE A 185 -7.43 7.90 3.58
C PHE A 185 -6.73 8.51 4.81
N ALA A 186 -6.59 7.75 5.90
CA ALA A 186 -5.83 8.19 7.07
C ALA A 186 -4.34 8.41 6.73
N SER A 187 -3.77 7.61 5.80
CA SER A 187 -2.40 7.82 5.33
C SER A 187 -2.21 9.19 4.66
N PHE A 188 -3.25 9.77 4.04
CA PHE A 188 -3.16 11.12 3.47
C PHE A 188 -2.96 12.21 4.52
N LEU A 189 -3.34 11.98 5.79
CA LEU A 189 -3.00 12.91 6.87
C LEU A 189 -1.48 13.03 7.06
N LEU A 190 -0.74 11.97 6.73
CA LEU A 190 0.73 11.96 6.77
C LEU A 190 1.35 12.81 5.65
N LEU A 191 0.61 13.16 4.58
CA LEU A 191 1.11 14.07 3.53
C LEU A 191 1.49 15.45 4.07
N VAL A 192 0.99 15.84 5.24
CA VAL A 192 1.41 17.07 5.93
C VAL A 192 2.91 17.01 6.30
N LEU A 193 3.47 15.83 6.51
CA LEU A 193 4.89 15.63 6.79
C LEU A 193 5.75 15.83 5.53
N LEU A 194 5.24 15.47 4.35
CA LEU A 194 5.93 15.61 3.06
C LEU A 194 6.19 17.09 2.73
N PRO A 195 7.32 17.53 2.16
CA PRO A 195 7.46 18.93 1.70
C PRO A 195 6.49 19.25 0.54
N TYR A 196 5.98 20.48 0.46
CA TYR A 196 5.07 20.92 -0.60
C TYR A 196 5.74 20.97 -1.98
N GLN A 197 7.02 21.36 -2.02
CA GLN A 197 7.81 21.52 -3.22
C GLN A 197 9.31 21.47 -2.92
N LYS A 198 10.13 21.31 -3.97
CA LYS A 198 11.61 21.36 -3.94
C LYS A 198 12.17 22.50 -3.06
N GLN A 199 11.64 23.71 -3.19
CA GLN A 199 12.11 24.88 -2.43
C GLN A 199 11.93 24.72 -0.91
N GLU A 200 10.79 24.15 -0.49
CA GLU A 200 10.52 23.90 0.92
C GLU A 200 11.39 22.76 1.46
N ALA A 201 11.63 21.71 0.66
CA ALA A 201 12.56 20.64 1.03
C ALA A 201 13.97 21.18 1.31
N GLN A 202 14.47 22.07 0.44
CA GLN A 202 15.76 22.74 0.65
C GLN A 202 15.78 23.67 1.84
N ARG A 203 14.67 24.39 2.10
CA ARG A 203 14.54 25.26 3.27
C ARG A 203 14.59 24.44 4.54
N ARG A 204 13.78 23.38 4.64
CA ARG A 204 13.77 22.45 5.77
C ARG A 204 15.15 21.83 5.97
N LYS A 205 15.85 21.41 4.91
CA LYS A 205 17.22 20.88 5.00
C LYS A 205 18.21 21.90 5.61
N ARG A 206 18.10 23.19 5.27
CA ARG A 206 18.97 24.25 5.78
C ARG A 206 18.65 24.65 7.22
N GLU A 207 17.37 24.72 7.56
CA GLU A 207 16.89 25.13 8.88
C GLU A 207 16.93 23.99 9.90
N TRP A 208 17.07 22.73 9.45
CA TRP A 208 17.05 21.57 10.34
C TRP A 208 18.26 21.54 11.28
N SER A 209 17.98 21.72 12.58
CA SER A 209 18.95 21.47 13.65
C SER A 209 19.35 19.99 13.65
N ARG A 210 20.62 19.71 13.35
CA ARG A 210 21.17 18.35 13.31
C ARG A 210 21.28 17.78 14.73
N HIS A 211 20.20 17.21 15.23
CA HIS A 211 20.22 16.44 16.48
C HIS A 211 20.37 14.94 16.17
N PRO A 212 21.39 14.26 16.73
CA PRO A 212 21.64 12.84 16.46
C PRO A 212 20.50 11.93 16.97
N ILE A 213 19.72 12.41 17.93
CA ILE A 213 18.58 11.72 18.54
C ILE A 213 17.56 11.27 17.48
N PHE A 214 17.23 12.12 16.49
CA PHE A 214 16.28 11.74 15.43
C PHE A 214 16.80 10.60 14.56
N GLY A 215 18.11 10.53 14.35
CA GLY A 215 18.75 9.42 13.65
C GLY A 215 18.60 8.12 14.43
N TYR A 216 18.94 8.13 15.71
CA TYR A 216 18.79 6.94 16.58
C TYR A 216 17.35 6.45 16.69
N ILE A 217 16.39 7.36 16.86
CA ILE A 217 14.96 7.02 16.92
C ILE A 217 14.52 6.37 15.59
N THR A 218 14.90 6.96 14.45
CA THR A 218 14.52 6.43 13.14
C THR A 218 15.13 5.04 12.91
N CYS A 219 16.42 4.88 13.19
CA CYS A 219 17.09 3.59 13.06
C CYS A 219 16.50 2.53 13.99
N GLY A 220 16.23 2.89 15.26
CA GLY A 220 15.62 1.99 16.24
C GLY A 220 14.22 1.54 15.83
N LEU A 221 13.39 2.46 15.33
CA LEU A 221 12.05 2.16 14.84
C LEU A 221 12.07 1.23 13.63
N VAL A 222 12.95 1.51 12.65
CA VAL A 222 13.10 0.66 11.45
C VAL A 222 13.62 -0.73 11.82
N LEU A 223 14.58 -0.83 12.74
CA LEU A 223 15.14 -2.11 13.19
C LEU A 223 14.10 -2.92 13.99
N PHE A 224 13.32 -2.28 14.84
CA PHE A 224 12.19 -2.92 15.52
C PHE A 224 11.15 -3.43 14.51
N ALA A 225 10.76 -2.60 13.54
CA ALA A 225 9.83 -2.99 12.49
C ALA A 225 10.35 -4.14 11.64
N PHE A 226 11.66 -4.16 11.34
CA PHE A 226 12.34 -5.24 10.63
C PHE A 226 12.24 -6.56 11.41
N ILE A 227 12.64 -6.56 12.68
CA ILE A 227 12.60 -7.76 13.53
C ILE A 227 11.17 -8.26 13.66
N TYR A 228 10.22 -7.37 13.97
CA TYR A 228 8.81 -7.72 14.10
C TYR A 228 8.24 -8.33 12.81
N ALA A 229 8.44 -7.67 11.68
CA ALA A 229 7.96 -8.17 10.39
C ALA A 229 8.58 -9.53 10.06
N MET A 230 9.87 -9.72 10.35
CA MET A 230 10.55 -10.99 10.13
C MET A 230 9.98 -12.09 11.03
N THR A 231 9.79 -11.82 12.34
CA THR A 231 9.18 -12.77 13.28
C THR A 231 7.77 -13.17 12.84
N VAL A 232 6.91 -12.22 12.48
CA VAL A 232 5.55 -12.53 12.04
C VAL A 232 5.55 -13.34 10.73
N ASN A 233 6.40 -12.99 9.75
CA ASN A 233 6.50 -13.76 8.51
C ASN A 233 7.00 -15.20 8.76
N PHE A 234 7.95 -15.40 9.68
CA PHE A 234 8.37 -16.75 10.06
C PHE A 234 7.25 -17.52 10.78
N MET A 235 6.50 -16.87 11.67
CA MET A 235 5.36 -17.49 12.36
C MET A 235 4.21 -17.85 11.41
N THR A 236 3.96 -17.05 10.36
CA THR A 236 2.98 -17.42 9.32
C THR A 236 3.41 -18.64 8.51
N MET A 237 4.72 -18.88 8.37
CA MET A 237 5.25 -19.97 7.55
C MET A 237 5.26 -21.32 8.30
N ILE A 238 5.35 -21.29 9.63
CA ILE A 238 5.34 -22.50 10.46
C ILE A 238 3.88 -22.88 10.76
N PRO A 239 3.41 -24.08 10.35
CA PRO A 239 2.01 -24.50 10.50
C PRO A 239 1.49 -24.45 11.94
N GLU A 240 2.34 -24.76 12.91
CA GLU A 240 1.96 -24.78 14.34
C GLU A 240 1.73 -23.39 14.93
N THR A 241 2.37 -22.35 14.38
CA THR A 241 2.23 -20.96 14.85
C THR A 241 1.32 -20.12 13.95
N ALA A 242 0.92 -20.64 12.78
CA ALA A 242 0.03 -19.95 11.85
C ALA A 242 -1.39 -19.74 12.42
N CYS A 243 -1.80 -20.56 13.39
CA CYS A 243 -3.09 -20.47 14.08
C CYS A 243 -3.16 -19.42 15.20
N LEU A 244 -2.04 -18.80 15.58
CA LEU A 244 -2.03 -17.79 16.65
C LEU A 244 -2.82 -16.54 16.24
N GLU A 245 -3.64 -16.01 17.15
CA GLU A 245 -4.36 -14.75 16.94
C GLU A 245 -3.40 -13.58 16.64
N LEU A 246 -2.19 -13.61 17.20
CA LEU A 246 -1.11 -12.64 16.91
C LEU A 246 -0.71 -12.63 15.42
N VAL A 247 -0.99 -13.69 14.69
CA VAL A 247 -0.66 -13.85 13.27
C VAL A 247 -1.89 -13.62 12.37
N GLY A 248 -3.06 -13.38 12.98
CA GLY A 248 -4.35 -13.30 12.28
C GLY A 248 -5.00 -14.67 12.00
N GLY A 249 -4.50 -15.74 12.65
CA GLY A 249 -5.13 -17.05 12.62
C GLY A 249 -6.37 -17.09 13.52
N SER A 250 -7.44 -17.74 13.06
CA SER A 250 -8.73 -17.84 13.79
C SER A 250 -8.77 -18.98 14.81
N GLY A 251 -7.63 -19.27 15.45
CA GLY A 251 -7.46 -20.45 16.30
C GLY A 251 -7.38 -21.74 15.49
N CYS A 252 -6.47 -22.62 15.91
CA CYS A 252 -6.64 -24.06 15.79
C CYS A 252 -7.56 -24.47 16.97
#